data_AF-A0A960HSJ9-F1
#
_entry.id   AF-A0A960HSJ9-F1
#
_cell.length_a   1.000
_cell.length_b   1.000
_cell.length_c   1.000
_cell.angle_alpha   90.00
_cell.angle_beta   90.00
_cell.angle_gamma   90.00
#
_symmetry.space_group_name_H-M   'P 1'
#
loop_
_entity.id
_entity.type
_entity.pdbx_description
1 polymer ?
#
loop_
_entity_poly.entity_id
_entity_poly.type
_entity_poly.pdbx_seq_one_letter_code
_entity_poly.pdbx_strand_id
1 'polypeptide(L)'
;MSCGRPHGARLGVVNRTINPSSIAPPAANYAHAVVTEGAAKWLHTSGVVPVRPDGSVPDAVGEQAEVIWQNIGAMLDEAGMRAADIVSVTTY
;
A
#
# COMPACT_ATOMS: atom_id res chain seq x y z
N MET A 1 23.85 29.92 26.73
CA MET A 1 23.78 28.46 26.54
C MET A 1 22.61 28.19 25.59
N SER A 2 22.91 28.03 24.31
CA SER A 2 21.91 27.83 23.25
C SER A 2 21.80 26.33 22.98
N CYS A 3 20.63 25.74 23.20
CA CYS A 3 20.29 24.43 22.66
C CYS A 3 19.26 24.67 21.56
N GLY A 4 19.77 24.87 20.35
CA GLY A 4 18.94 24.97 19.14
C GLY A 4 18.29 23.62 18.88
N ARG A 5 16.96 23.60 18.83
CA ARG A 5 16.20 22.46 18.32
C ARG A 5 16.55 22.29 16.84
N PRO A 6 16.98 21.10 16.37
CA PRO A 6 17.10 20.89 14.94
C PRO A 6 15.71 20.97 14.31
N HIS A 7 15.72 21.62 13.15
CA HIS A 7 14.59 21.90 12.27
C HIS A 7 13.72 20.67 11.99
N GLY A 8 12.43 20.93 11.79
CA GLY A 8 11.48 19.96 11.29
C GLY A 8 12.03 19.24 10.05
N ALA A 9 12.23 17.93 10.20
CA ALA A 9 12.42 17.07 9.05
C ALA A 9 11.21 17.30 8.14
N ARG A 10 11.46 17.74 6.90
CA ARG A 10 10.49 17.45 5.83
C ARG A 10 10.25 15.95 5.94
N LEU A 11 9.02 15.54 6.26
CA LEU A 11 8.61 14.17 6.06
C LEU A 11 8.77 13.94 4.56
N GLY A 12 9.91 13.36 4.19
CA GLY A 12 10.20 13.01 2.81
C GLY A 12 9.08 12.10 2.33
N VAL A 13 8.79 12.16 1.04
CA VAL A 13 7.96 11.14 0.41
C VAL A 13 8.62 9.79 0.70
N VAL A 14 8.00 8.97 1.56
CA VAL A 14 8.58 7.70 2.01
C VAL A 14 8.64 6.68 0.88
N ASN A 15 7.72 6.75 -0.09
CA ASN A 15 7.57 5.81 -1.20
C ASN A 15 7.66 6.55 -2.53
N ARG A 16 8.72 6.30 -3.32
CA ARG A 16 8.92 6.91 -4.64
C ARG A 16 8.82 5.86 -5.74
N THR A 17 7.90 6.07 -6.68
CA THR A 17 7.75 5.22 -7.87
C THR A 17 8.95 5.36 -8.80
N ILE A 18 9.43 4.25 -9.34
CA ILE A 18 10.55 4.17 -10.29
C ILE A 18 10.01 3.70 -11.64
N ASN A 19 10.09 4.57 -12.64
CA ASN A 19 9.62 4.31 -14.01
C ASN A 19 10.75 4.65 -15.00
N PRO A 20 11.69 3.73 -15.25
CA PRO A 20 12.81 4.00 -16.15
C PRO A 20 12.34 4.04 -17.61
N SER A 21 12.87 4.99 -18.39
CA SER A 21 12.55 5.15 -19.81
C SER A 21 13.15 4.06 -20.72
N SER A 22 14.05 3.24 -20.19
CA SER A 22 14.71 2.15 -20.90
C SER A 22 13.86 0.87 -21.02
N ILE A 23 12.66 0.84 -20.43
CA ILE A 23 11.71 -0.28 -20.52
C ILE A 23 10.32 0.23 -20.92
N ALA A 24 9.44 -0.68 -21.34
CA ALA A 24 8.05 -0.35 -21.66
C ALA A 24 7.32 0.24 -20.44
N PRO A 25 6.33 1.12 -20.60
CA PRO A 25 5.53 1.63 -19.48
C PRO A 25 4.73 0.50 -18.79
N PRO A 26 4.26 0.71 -17.54
CA PRO A 26 3.40 -0.26 -16.86
C PRO A 26 2.16 -0.62 -17.69
N ALA A 27 1.82 -1.90 -17.75
CA ALA A 27 0.69 -2.40 -18.55
C ALA A 27 -0.69 -2.09 -17.93
N ALA A 28 -0.72 -1.61 -16.68
CA ALA A 28 -1.92 -1.28 -15.93
C ALA A 28 -1.56 -0.23 -14.83
N ASN A 29 -2.47 0.01 -13.89
CA ASN A 29 -2.30 0.96 -12.79
C ASN A 29 -1.36 0.42 -11.69
N TYR A 30 -0.09 0.21 -12.03
CA TYR A 30 0.99 -0.13 -11.09
C TYR A 30 2.27 0.66 -11.42
N ALA A 31 3.19 0.77 -10.46
CA ALA A 31 4.54 1.25 -10.70
C ALA A 31 5.47 0.06 -10.95
N HIS A 32 6.44 0.18 -11.86
CA HIS A 32 7.41 -0.89 -12.10
C HIS A 32 8.20 -1.28 -10.86
N ALA A 33 8.56 -0.27 -10.05
CA ALA A 33 9.12 -0.45 -8.72
C ALA A 33 8.78 0.76 -7.84
N VAL A 34 8.91 0.57 -6.53
CA VAL A 34 8.82 1.63 -5.52
C VAL A 34 10.07 1.54 -4.65
N VAL A 35 10.74 2.66 -4.44
CA VAL A 35 11.82 2.79 -3.45
C VAL A 35 11.23 3.38 -2.19
N THR A 36 11.45 2.69 -1.07
CA THR A 36 11.02 3.16 0.25
C THR A 36 12.20 3.57 1.11
N GLU A 37 12.20 4.81 1.59
CA GLU A 37 13.26 5.37 2.43
C GLU A 37 12.66 5.92 3.73
N GLY A 38 13.29 5.61 4.87
CA GLY A 38 12.87 6.13 6.17
C GLY A 38 11.56 5.56 6.73
N ALA A 39 11.12 4.38 6.27
CA ALA A 39 9.94 3.71 6.83
C ALA A 39 10.15 3.35 8.31
N ALA A 40 9.29 3.90 9.17
CA ALA A 40 9.32 3.65 10.61
C ALA A 40 8.29 2.61 11.08
N LYS A 41 7.35 2.23 10.21
CA LYS A 41 6.28 1.27 10.48
C LYS A 41 6.05 0.40 9.24
N TRP A 42 5.85 -0.91 9.46
CA TRP A 42 5.53 -1.89 8.43
C TRP A 42 4.27 -2.66 8.83
N LEU A 43 3.35 -2.83 7.88
CA LEU A 43 2.21 -3.73 7.99
C LEU A 43 2.41 -4.88 7.01
N HIS A 44 2.43 -6.11 7.52
CA HIS A 44 2.44 -7.32 6.71
C HIS A 44 1.08 -7.99 6.87
N THR A 45 0.43 -8.36 5.77
CA THR A 45 -0.82 -9.10 5.79
C THR A 45 -0.58 -10.56 5.44
N SER A 46 -1.41 -11.46 5.98
CA SER A 46 -1.60 -12.78 5.39
C SER A 46 -2.27 -12.66 4.01
N GLY A 47 -2.51 -13.79 3.35
CA GLY A 47 -3.39 -13.82 2.17
C GLY A 47 -4.79 -13.30 2.53
N VAL A 48 -5.31 -12.39 1.71
CA VAL A 48 -6.63 -11.78 1.91
C VAL A 48 -7.63 -12.48 1.00
N VAL A 49 -8.75 -12.88 1.58
CA VAL A 49 -9.81 -13.64 0.90
C VAL A 49 -11.09 -12.82 0.76
N PRO A 50 -11.95 -13.11 -0.22
CA PRO A 50 -13.16 -12.33 -0.51
C PRO A 50 -14.34 -12.71 0.41
N VAL A 51 -14.09 -12.81 1.72
CA VAL A 51 -15.11 -13.14 2.72
C VAL A 51 -15.63 -11.85 3.35
N ARG A 52 -16.96 -11.65 3.29
CA ARG A 52 -17.66 -10.52 3.91
C ARG A 52 -17.81 -10.72 5.42
N PRO A 53 -18.17 -9.66 6.20
CA PRO A 53 -18.40 -9.79 7.64
C PRO A 53 -19.49 -10.81 8.03
N ASP A 54 -20.44 -11.08 7.14
CA ASP A 54 -21.49 -12.10 7.33
C ASP A 54 -21.04 -13.52 6.96
N GLY A 55 -19.79 -13.70 6.53
CA GLY A 55 -19.21 -14.97 6.10
C GLY A 55 -19.50 -15.34 4.65
N SER A 56 -20.28 -14.55 3.91
CA SER A 56 -20.57 -14.81 2.49
C SER A 56 -19.37 -14.51 1.58
N VAL A 57 -19.32 -15.20 0.44
CA VAL A 57 -18.36 -14.95 -0.64
C VAL A 57 -19.17 -14.69 -1.92
N PRO A 58 -18.98 -13.55 -2.62
CA PRO A 58 -19.64 -13.33 -3.90
C PRO A 58 -19.17 -14.30 -4.99
N ASP A 59 -20.04 -14.61 -5.96
CA ASP A 59 -19.72 -15.53 -7.05
C ASP A 59 -18.84 -14.89 -8.15
N ALA A 60 -19.06 -13.60 -8.43
CA ALA A 60 -18.35 -12.90 -9.50
C ALA A 60 -16.95 -12.45 -9.06
N VAL A 61 -15.95 -12.72 -9.90
CA VAL A 61 -14.54 -12.36 -9.61
C VAL A 61 -14.33 -10.86 -9.34
N GLY A 62 -15.08 -9.99 -10.02
CA GLY A 62 -15.02 -8.55 -9.79
C GLY A 62 -15.49 -8.17 -8.39
N GLU A 63 -16.63 -8.73 -7.96
CA GLU A 63 -17.15 -8.51 -6.61
C GLU A 63 -16.25 -9.11 -5.53
N GLN A 64 -15.62 -10.26 -5.81
CA GLN A 64 -14.61 -10.84 -4.92
C GLN A 64 -13.41 -9.89 -4.75
N ALA A 65 -12.91 -9.32 -5.84
CA ALA A 65 -11.82 -8.35 -5.79
C ALA A 65 -12.21 -7.10 -4.99
N GLU A 66 -13.45 -6.61 -5.13
CA GLU A 66 -13.95 -5.49 -4.32
C GLU A 66 -13.93 -5.82 -2.82
N VAL A 67 -14.41 -7.00 -2.42
CA VAL A 67 -14.38 -7.42 -1.00
C VAL A 67 -12.94 -7.54 -0.49
N ILE A 68 -12.01 -8.08 -1.29
CA ILE A 68 -10.59 -8.17 -0.92
C ILE A 68 -10.02 -6.76 -0.68
N TRP A 69 -10.27 -5.81 -1.57
CA TRP A 69 -9.79 -4.43 -1.41
C TRP A 69 -10.44 -3.70 -0.24
N GLN A 70 -11.71 -3.96 0.06
CA GLN A 70 -12.38 -3.46 1.27
C GLN A 70 -11.70 -4.00 2.54
N ASN A 71 -11.40 -5.29 2.57
CA ASN A 71 -10.71 -5.94 3.69
C ASN A 71 -9.28 -5.39 3.87
N ILE A 72 -8.54 -5.18 2.79
CA ILE A 72 -7.21 -4.52 2.81
C ILE A 72 -7.33 -3.09 3.33
N GLY A 73 -8.32 -2.32 2.85
CA GLY A 73 -8.57 -0.95 3.30
C GLY A 73 -8.79 -0.87 4.80
N ALA A 74 -9.65 -1.72 5.36
CA ALA A 74 -9.91 -1.76 6.80
C ALA A 74 -8.66 -2.05 7.63
N MET A 75 -7.77 -2.95 7.17
CA MET A 75 -6.51 -3.23 7.87
C MET A 75 -5.53 -2.04 7.81
N LEU A 76 -5.48 -1.34 6.69
CA LEU A 76 -4.66 -0.13 6.54
C LEU A 76 -5.17 0.98 7.46
N ASP A 77 -6.48 1.23 7.45
CA ASP A 77 -7.10 2.26 8.28
C ASP A 77 -6.83 2.01 9.77
N GLU A 78 -7.00 0.77 10.25
CA GLU A 78 -6.68 0.37 11.63
C GLU A 78 -5.18 0.57 11.97
N ALA A 79 -4.29 0.35 11.00
CA ALA A 79 -2.86 0.59 11.17
C ALA A 79 -2.47 2.09 11.09
N GLY A 80 -3.40 2.97 10.74
CA GLY A 80 -3.17 4.38 10.46
C GLY A 80 -2.39 4.60 9.15
N MET A 81 -2.63 3.75 8.15
CA MET A 81 -2.02 3.75 6.83
C MET A 81 -3.09 3.96 5.76
N ARG A 82 -2.67 4.26 4.53
CA ARG A 82 -3.57 4.44 3.38
C ARG A 82 -3.12 3.57 2.21
N ALA A 83 -3.98 3.38 1.20
CA ALA A 83 -3.65 2.57 0.01
C ALA A 83 -2.37 3.02 -0.71
N ALA A 84 -2.04 4.32 -0.69
CA ALA A 84 -0.81 4.85 -1.27
C ALA A 84 0.46 4.54 -0.47
N ASP A 85 0.33 3.95 0.73
CA ASP A 85 1.45 3.44 1.52
C ASP A 85 1.77 1.98 1.17
N ILE A 86 0.93 1.30 0.38
CA ILE A 86 1.20 -0.04 -0.14
C ILE A 86 2.34 0.08 -1.16
N VAL A 87 3.40 -0.72 -0.94
CA VAL A 87 4.59 -0.75 -1.80
C VAL A 87 4.70 -2.01 -2.65
N SER A 88 3.94 -3.05 -2.29
CA SER A 88 3.90 -4.32 -3.00
C SER A 88 2.55 -5.00 -2.78
N VAL A 89 2.05 -5.67 -3.82
CA VAL A 89 0.86 -6.52 -3.77
C VAL A 89 1.18 -7.80 -4.52
N THR A 90 0.88 -8.94 -3.88
CA THR A 90 0.92 -10.25 -4.53
C THR A 90 -0.50 -10.72 -4.73
N THR A 91 -0.84 -11.07 -5.97
CA THR A 91 -2.16 -11.61 -6.35
C THR A 91 -1.98 -12.98 -6.99
N TYR A 92 -2.95 -13.88 -6.82
CA TYR A 92 -2.93 -15.27 -7.28
C TYR A 92 -4.22 -15.61 -8.01
#